data_AF-A0A9P6TIK4-F1
#
_entry.id   AF-A0A9P6TIK4-F1
#
_cell.length_a   1.000
_cell.length_b   1.000
_cell.length_c   1.000
_cell.angle_alpha   90.00
_cell.angle_beta   90.00
_cell.angle_gamma   90.00
#
_symmetry.space_group_name_H-M   'P 1'
#
loop_
_entity.id
_entity.type
_entity.pdbx_description
1 polymer ?
#
loop_
_entity_poly.entity_id
_entity_poly.type
_entity_poly.pdbx_seq_one_letter_code
_entity_poly.pdbx_strand_id
1 'polypeptide(L)'
;NPDFVNVIQETVKIARDVAYTGSLFANFFFLYLLDNQQSLPPITHDLCYSVFALIAGQGSNAPPLMKTVYSVFKESVPSYAPEKFHCEGLMSLISTEAKQYEENIRNHITANFRGKTIQYLLIVVSDEEDEWCIRSLKVSERKVLVEYIYEKVAGSDPSWPKALPDEPALRSKAETIQKSMTSIFGDNAIDDKKLNAEPHLYIPWMFHILQRMEAKVFVTEEKPQKYVSTAYVHRKVKETNYVILSEVFISHSRTTEKEDRFGDDMWGVKLSLFENEGPMRPPDRDNYA
;
A
#
# COMPACT_ATOMS: atom_id res chain seq x y z
N ASN A 1 41.44 5.59 -5.83
CA ASN A 1 41.32 6.31 -7.11
C ASN A 1 40.06 7.17 -7.04
N PRO A 2 40.17 8.51 -6.90
CA PRO A 2 39.02 9.41 -6.75
C PRO A 2 37.99 9.28 -7.88
N ASP A 3 38.44 9.01 -9.11
CA ASP A 3 37.57 8.86 -10.27
C ASP A 3 36.65 7.62 -10.15
N PHE A 4 37.18 6.54 -9.58
CA PHE A 4 36.39 5.32 -9.33
C PHE A 4 35.31 5.55 -8.27
N VAL A 5 35.63 6.32 -7.22
CA VAL A 5 34.66 6.65 -6.16
C VAL A 5 33.52 7.52 -6.73
N ASN A 6 33.85 8.50 -7.58
CA ASN A 6 32.85 9.35 -8.23
C ASN A 6 31.91 8.54 -9.13
N VAL A 7 32.43 7.61 -9.92
CA VAL A 7 31.62 6.74 -10.79
C VAL A 7 30.64 5.88 -9.98
N ILE A 8 31.09 5.31 -8.85
CA ILE A 8 30.21 4.55 -7.96
C ILE A 8 29.11 5.46 -7.40
N GLN A 9 29.47 6.62 -6.87
CA GLN A 9 28.49 7.55 -6.27
C GLN A 9 27.45 8.02 -7.29
N GLU A 10 27.86 8.34 -8.52
CA GLU A 10 26.95 8.70 -9.60
C GLU A 10 26.04 7.53 -9.99
N THR A 11 26.58 6.32 -10.10
CA THR A 11 25.79 5.12 -10.43
C THR A 11 24.75 4.83 -9.34
N VAL A 12 25.14 4.88 -8.07
CA VAL A 12 24.22 4.68 -6.93
C VAL A 12 23.13 5.73 -6.92
N LYS A 13 23.48 7.00 -7.17
CA LYS A 13 22.51 8.09 -7.26
C LYS A 13 21.52 7.85 -8.40
N ILE A 14 21.98 7.46 -9.58
CA ILE A 14 21.12 7.14 -10.72
C ILE A 14 20.22 5.95 -10.39
N ALA A 15 20.76 4.89 -9.77
CA ALA A 15 19.99 3.72 -9.36
C ALA A 15 18.82 4.11 -8.47
N ARG A 16 19.10 4.86 -7.40
CA ARG A 16 18.10 5.39 -6.48
C ARG A 16 17.06 6.23 -7.20
N ASP A 17 17.50 7.18 -8.01
CA ASP A 17 16.60 8.16 -8.61
C ASP A 17 15.68 7.49 -9.65
N VAL A 18 16.19 6.48 -10.39
CA VAL A 18 15.39 5.62 -11.29
C VAL A 18 14.42 4.76 -10.50
N ALA A 19 14.88 4.08 -9.44
CA ALA A 19 14.05 3.23 -8.59
C ALA A 19 12.89 4.04 -8.01
N TYR A 20 13.19 5.17 -7.38
CA TYR A 20 12.21 6.07 -6.79
C TYR A 20 11.19 6.59 -7.81
N THR A 21 11.66 7.12 -8.93
CA THR A 21 10.78 7.70 -9.96
C THR A 21 9.94 6.62 -10.66
N GLY A 22 10.55 5.45 -10.90
CA GLY A 22 9.87 4.26 -11.43
C GLY A 22 8.77 3.77 -10.53
N SER A 23 8.99 3.71 -9.22
CA SER A 23 7.96 3.32 -8.25
C SER A 23 6.81 4.33 -8.18
N LEU A 24 7.11 5.64 -8.25
CA LEU A 24 6.07 6.67 -8.35
C LEU A 24 5.19 6.47 -9.59
N PHE A 25 5.81 6.22 -10.74
CA PHE A 25 5.07 5.96 -11.97
C PHE A 25 4.32 4.63 -11.92
N ALA A 26 4.88 3.56 -11.36
CA ALA A 26 4.19 2.28 -11.16
C ALA A 26 2.92 2.48 -10.33
N ASN A 27 3.01 3.21 -9.23
CA ASN A 27 1.86 3.53 -8.38
C ASN A 27 0.82 4.36 -9.14
N PHE A 28 1.25 5.40 -9.87
CA PHE A 28 0.37 6.19 -10.72
C PHE A 28 -0.34 5.34 -11.77
N PHE A 29 0.40 4.43 -12.41
CA PHE A 29 -0.13 3.52 -13.41
C PHE A 29 -1.18 2.57 -12.83
N PHE A 30 -0.90 1.92 -11.70
CA PHE A 30 -1.88 1.03 -11.06
C PHE A 30 -3.11 1.78 -10.58
N LEU A 31 -2.95 2.96 -9.99
CA LEU A 31 -4.08 3.81 -9.59
C LEU A 31 -4.93 4.21 -10.81
N TYR A 32 -4.29 4.61 -11.91
CA TYR A 32 -4.97 4.94 -13.16
C TYR A 32 -5.81 3.75 -13.65
N LEU A 33 -5.27 2.54 -13.64
CA LEU A 33 -6.02 1.34 -14.05
C LEU A 33 -7.22 1.08 -13.13
N LEU A 34 -7.01 1.16 -11.81
CA LEU A 34 -8.04 0.90 -10.81
C LEU A 34 -9.18 1.93 -10.88
N ASP A 35 -8.85 3.23 -10.98
CA ASP A 35 -9.83 4.31 -11.10
C ASP A 35 -10.67 4.19 -12.38
N ASN A 36 -10.09 3.63 -13.44
CA ASN A 36 -10.76 3.39 -14.72
C ASN A 36 -11.36 1.96 -14.85
N GLN A 37 -11.43 1.19 -13.76
CA GLN A 37 -11.95 -0.18 -13.73
C GLN A 37 -11.30 -1.13 -14.76
N GLN A 38 -10.04 -0.87 -15.10
CA GLN A 38 -9.24 -1.71 -15.99
C GLN A 38 -8.59 -2.84 -15.22
N SER A 39 -8.43 -4.00 -15.86
CA SER A 39 -7.72 -5.13 -15.26
C SER A 39 -6.24 -4.80 -15.07
N LEU A 40 -5.70 -5.20 -13.93
CA LEU A 40 -4.28 -5.05 -13.66
C LEU A 40 -3.48 -6.13 -14.42
N PRO A 41 -2.39 -5.75 -15.10
CA PRO A 41 -1.49 -6.73 -15.69
C PRO A 41 -0.77 -7.53 -14.60
N PRO A 42 -0.34 -8.77 -14.91
CA PRO A 42 0.49 -9.55 -13.99
C PRO A 42 1.75 -8.80 -13.54
N ILE A 43 2.04 -8.83 -12.24
CA ILE A 43 3.28 -8.24 -11.69
C ILE A 43 4.44 -9.16 -12.01
N THR A 44 5.07 -8.91 -13.15
CA THR A 44 6.24 -9.64 -13.66
C THR A 44 7.44 -8.71 -13.82
N HIS A 45 8.62 -9.31 -14.00
CA HIS A 45 9.83 -8.61 -14.38
C HIS A 45 9.60 -7.72 -15.61
N ASP A 46 8.95 -8.24 -16.66
CA ASP A 46 8.68 -7.49 -17.90
C ASP A 46 7.84 -6.23 -17.67
N LEU A 47 6.83 -6.31 -16.80
CA LEU A 47 6.01 -5.16 -16.43
C LEU A 47 6.85 -4.12 -15.70
N CYS A 48 7.60 -4.54 -14.68
CA CYS A 48 8.44 -3.65 -13.87
C CYS A 48 9.54 -3.03 -14.74
N TYR A 49 10.17 -3.82 -15.59
CA TYR A 49 11.18 -3.39 -16.55
C TYR A 49 10.61 -2.33 -17.50
N SER A 50 9.40 -2.54 -18.03
CA SER A 50 8.74 -1.56 -18.90
C SER A 50 8.50 -0.23 -18.18
N VAL A 51 8.12 -0.27 -16.89
CA VAL A 51 7.95 0.91 -16.04
C VAL A 51 9.28 1.66 -15.89
N PHE A 52 10.33 0.99 -15.43
CA PHE A 52 11.64 1.62 -15.21
C PHE A 52 12.30 2.08 -16.52
N ALA A 53 12.13 1.32 -17.60
CA ALA A 53 12.63 1.69 -18.91
C ALA A 53 11.94 2.96 -19.44
N LEU A 54 10.61 3.11 -19.27
CA LEU A 54 9.92 4.35 -19.62
C LEU A 54 10.46 5.54 -18.84
N ILE A 55 10.72 5.34 -17.54
CA ILE A 55 11.31 6.38 -16.68
C ILE A 55 12.72 6.77 -17.11
N ALA A 56 13.52 5.83 -17.58
CA ALA A 56 14.86 6.10 -18.09
C ALA A 56 14.88 6.62 -19.55
N GLY A 57 13.71 6.84 -20.18
CA GLY A 57 13.62 7.23 -21.59
C GLY A 57 13.93 6.10 -22.58
N GLN A 58 14.01 4.85 -22.13
CA GLN A 58 14.35 3.65 -22.90
C GLN A 58 13.15 2.72 -23.16
N GLY A 59 11.93 3.13 -22.78
CA GLY A 59 10.71 2.31 -22.83
C GLY A 59 10.02 2.20 -24.20
N SER A 60 10.77 2.19 -25.31
CA SER A 60 10.20 2.14 -26.66
C SER A 60 9.35 0.89 -26.92
N ASN A 61 9.60 -0.19 -26.20
CA ASN A 61 8.86 -1.46 -26.28
C ASN A 61 7.73 -1.58 -25.25
N ALA A 62 7.51 -0.58 -24.39
CA ALA A 62 6.47 -0.66 -23.37
C ALA A 62 5.06 -0.75 -24.00
N PRO A 63 4.09 -1.39 -23.30
CA PRO A 63 2.72 -1.53 -23.78
C PRO A 63 2.09 -0.18 -24.16
N PRO A 64 1.25 -0.11 -25.22
CA PRO A 64 0.65 1.15 -25.67
C PRO A 64 -0.09 1.92 -24.58
N LEU A 65 -0.89 1.21 -23.77
CA LEU A 65 -1.61 1.82 -22.64
C LEU A 65 -0.64 2.43 -21.62
N MET A 66 0.44 1.74 -21.27
CA MET A 66 1.43 2.24 -20.32
C MET A 66 2.13 3.51 -20.85
N LYS A 67 2.41 3.58 -22.16
CA LYS A 67 2.94 4.80 -22.79
C LYS A 67 1.96 5.97 -22.72
N THR A 68 0.67 5.71 -22.95
CA THR A 68 -0.38 6.73 -22.81
C THR A 68 -0.41 7.27 -21.38
N VAL A 69 -0.44 6.39 -20.38
CA VAL A 69 -0.46 6.78 -18.97
C VAL A 69 0.84 7.50 -18.56
N TYR A 70 1.99 7.09 -19.11
CA TYR A 70 3.27 7.78 -18.91
C TYR A 70 3.25 9.22 -19.42
N SER A 71 2.61 9.49 -20.56
CA SER A 71 2.46 10.88 -21.04
C SER A 71 1.69 11.75 -20.04
N VAL A 72 0.59 11.22 -19.47
CA VAL A 72 -0.18 11.92 -18.43
C VAL A 72 0.65 12.13 -17.16
N PHE A 73 1.43 11.12 -16.76
CA PHE A 73 2.33 11.22 -15.61
C PHE A 73 3.38 12.32 -15.80
N LYS A 74 4.02 12.40 -16.97
CA LYS A 74 5.01 13.46 -17.28
C LYS A 74 4.43 14.86 -17.16
N GLU A 75 3.22 15.06 -17.69
CA GLU A 75 2.52 16.35 -17.59
C GLU A 75 2.17 16.71 -16.14
N SER A 76 1.95 15.70 -15.30
CA SER A 76 1.62 15.86 -13.88
C SER A 76 2.84 16.12 -12.99
N VAL A 77 4.07 15.87 -13.47
CA VAL A 77 5.32 16.06 -12.72
C VAL A 77 6.30 16.92 -13.52
N PRO A 78 6.15 18.27 -13.50
CA PRO A 78 6.95 19.17 -14.34
C PRO A 78 8.47 19.11 -14.11
N SER A 79 8.90 18.67 -12.93
CA SER A 79 10.32 18.53 -12.56
C SER A 79 10.95 17.22 -13.04
N TYR A 80 10.18 16.34 -13.66
CA TYR A 80 10.67 15.07 -14.18
C TYR A 80 11.33 15.26 -15.55
N ALA A 81 12.59 14.86 -15.65
CA ALA A 81 13.38 14.91 -16.87
C ALA A 81 14.04 13.54 -17.08
N PRO A 82 13.66 12.74 -18.09
CA PRO A 82 14.25 11.42 -18.35
C PRO A 82 15.72 11.53 -18.77
N GLU A 83 16.15 12.65 -19.35
CA GLU A 83 17.51 12.87 -19.86
C GLU A 83 18.57 12.84 -18.73
N LYS A 84 18.14 12.98 -17.46
CA LYS A 84 19.03 12.92 -16.30
C LYS A 84 19.53 11.50 -15.98
N PHE A 85 18.91 10.48 -16.56
CA PHE A 85 19.28 9.09 -16.33
C PHE A 85 20.24 8.62 -17.42
N HIS A 86 21.53 8.81 -17.20
CA HIS A 86 22.56 8.36 -18.11
C HIS A 86 23.76 7.80 -17.36
N CYS A 87 24.01 6.50 -17.51
CA CYS A 87 25.23 5.85 -17.05
C CYS A 87 25.55 4.64 -17.93
N GLU A 88 26.81 4.23 -17.93
CA GLU A 88 27.19 2.94 -18.50
C GLU A 88 26.47 1.81 -17.74
N GLY A 89 25.96 0.82 -18.47
CA GLY A 89 25.23 -0.30 -17.86
C GLY A 89 23.83 0.02 -17.35
N LEU A 90 23.25 1.19 -17.67
CA LEU A 90 21.91 1.60 -17.22
C LEU A 90 20.83 0.54 -17.43
N MET A 91 20.84 -0.19 -18.56
CA MET A 91 19.85 -1.24 -18.83
C MET A 91 20.00 -2.44 -17.90
N SER A 92 21.23 -2.78 -17.51
CA SER A 92 21.49 -3.83 -16.52
C SER A 92 20.97 -3.41 -15.15
N LEU A 93 21.21 -2.14 -14.78
CA LEU A 93 20.69 -1.55 -13.55
C LEU A 93 19.15 -1.59 -13.53
N ILE A 94 18.50 -1.14 -14.61
CA ILE A 94 17.03 -1.15 -14.76
C ILE A 94 16.49 -2.58 -14.63
N SER A 95 17.14 -3.56 -15.24
CA SER A 95 16.74 -4.96 -15.14
C SER A 95 16.83 -5.50 -13.71
N THR A 96 17.90 -5.16 -12.99
CA THR A 96 18.07 -5.52 -11.57
C THR A 96 17.02 -4.85 -10.69
N GLU A 97 16.80 -3.54 -10.84
CA GLU A 97 15.77 -2.79 -10.11
C GLU A 97 14.37 -3.33 -10.40
N ALA A 98 14.07 -3.66 -11.67
CA ALA A 98 12.80 -4.26 -12.05
C ALA A 98 12.54 -5.58 -11.34
N LYS A 99 13.55 -6.45 -11.26
CA LYS A 99 13.46 -7.74 -10.57
C LYS A 99 13.28 -7.56 -9.07
N GLN A 100 14.04 -6.66 -8.47
CA GLN A 100 13.91 -6.35 -7.05
C GLN A 100 12.53 -5.75 -6.74
N TYR A 101 12.02 -4.89 -7.61
CA TYR A 101 10.73 -4.25 -7.43
C TYR A 101 9.56 -5.24 -7.56
N GLU A 102 9.62 -6.17 -8.52
CA GLU A 102 8.66 -7.26 -8.64
C GLU A 102 8.56 -8.06 -7.33
N GLU A 103 9.71 -8.46 -6.79
CA GLU A 103 9.82 -9.20 -5.53
C GLU A 103 9.29 -8.38 -4.34
N ASN A 104 9.65 -7.09 -4.28
CA ASN A 104 9.19 -6.19 -3.23
C ASN A 104 7.66 -6.01 -3.25
N ILE A 105 7.04 -5.90 -4.42
CA ILE A 105 5.57 -5.81 -4.54
C ILE A 105 4.92 -7.10 -4.02
N ARG A 106 5.42 -8.27 -4.44
CA ARG A 106 4.91 -9.57 -4.00
C ARG A 106 4.99 -9.73 -2.49
N ASN A 107 6.15 -9.43 -1.92
CA ASN A 107 6.38 -9.52 -0.49
C ASN A 107 5.52 -8.54 0.29
N HIS A 108 5.38 -7.30 -0.20
CA HIS A 108 4.54 -6.29 0.44
C HIS A 108 3.07 -6.72 0.49
N ILE A 109 2.51 -7.17 -0.63
CA ILE A 109 1.12 -7.62 -0.72
C ILE A 109 0.91 -8.83 0.20
N THR A 110 1.77 -9.84 0.10
CA THR A 110 1.68 -11.06 0.91
C THR A 110 1.72 -10.74 2.42
N ALA A 111 2.65 -9.88 2.85
CA ALA A 111 2.81 -9.53 4.26
C ALA A 111 1.64 -8.70 4.82
N ASN A 112 1.01 -7.85 4.01
CA ASN A 112 0.02 -6.88 4.47
C ASN A 112 -1.43 -7.33 4.27
N PHE A 113 -1.70 -8.25 3.33
CA PHE A 113 -3.05 -8.57 2.89
C PHE A 113 -3.98 -9.00 4.04
N ARG A 114 -3.53 -9.94 4.87
CA ARG A 114 -4.28 -10.41 6.05
C ARG A 114 -4.57 -9.28 7.01
N GLY A 115 -3.53 -8.56 7.44
CA GLY A 115 -3.64 -7.49 8.43
C GLY A 115 -4.60 -6.38 7.99
N LYS A 116 -4.51 -5.94 6.73
CA LYS A 116 -5.40 -4.90 6.19
C LYS A 116 -6.83 -5.39 6.01
N THR A 117 -7.02 -6.64 5.60
CA THR A 117 -8.36 -7.24 5.48
C THR A 117 -9.04 -7.37 6.85
N ILE A 118 -8.32 -7.85 7.87
CA ILE A 118 -8.84 -7.92 9.25
C ILE A 118 -9.18 -6.53 9.79
N GLN A 119 -8.32 -5.53 9.54
CA GLN A 119 -8.56 -4.16 9.96
C GLN A 119 -9.81 -3.57 9.30
N TYR A 120 -9.97 -3.77 8.00
CA TYR A 120 -11.18 -3.39 7.27
C TYR A 120 -12.42 -4.05 7.86
N LEU A 121 -12.38 -5.37 8.07
CA LEU A 121 -13.50 -6.11 8.64
C LEU A 121 -13.89 -5.58 10.01
N LEU A 122 -12.91 -5.29 10.88
CA LEU A 122 -13.15 -4.72 12.18
C LEU A 122 -13.84 -3.35 12.09
N ILE A 123 -13.47 -2.55 11.09
CA ILE A 123 -14.05 -1.24 10.83
C ILE A 123 -15.52 -1.36 10.40
N VAL A 124 -15.85 -2.26 9.47
CA VAL A 124 -17.23 -2.39 8.94
C VAL A 124 -18.16 -3.07 9.94
N VAL A 125 -17.71 -4.09 10.69
CA VAL A 125 -18.56 -4.69 11.74
C VAL A 125 -18.78 -3.77 12.94
N SER A 126 -17.99 -2.71 13.07
CA SER A 126 -18.11 -1.72 14.15
C SER A 126 -18.82 -0.44 13.73
N ASP A 127 -19.06 -0.24 12.43
CA ASP A 127 -19.67 0.97 11.89
C ASP A 127 -21.18 0.89 12.00
N GLU A 128 -21.80 1.86 12.65
CA GLU A 128 -23.25 1.87 12.85
C GLU A 128 -24.06 2.04 11.56
N GLU A 129 -23.44 2.63 10.54
CA GLU A 129 -24.04 2.93 9.23
C GLU A 129 -23.74 1.84 8.18
N ASP A 130 -22.89 0.87 8.51
CA ASP A 130 -22.51 -0.17 7.57
C ASP A 130 -23.46 -1.37 7.65
N GLU A 131 -23.76 -1.97 6.51
CA GLU A 131 -24.63 -3.14 6.44
C GLU A 131 -24.09 -4.29 7.32
N TRP A 132 -22.78 -4.41 7.46
CA TRP A 132 -22.14 -5.49 8.22
C TRP A 132 -22.01 -5.20 9.72
N CYS A 133 -22.60 -4.12 10.23
CA CYS A 133 -22.57 -3.75 11.64
C CYS A 133 -23.06 -4.88 12.57
N ILE A 134 -22.34 -5.11 13.68
CA ILE A 134 -22.74 -6.03 14.75
C ILE A 134 -22.59 -5.33 16.10
N ARG A 135 -23.62 -4.54 16.45
CA ARG A 135 -23.64 -3.72 17.67
C ARG A 135 -23.67 -4.52 18.97
N SER A 136 -24.23 -5.74 18.92
CA SER A 136 -24.40 -6.60 20.10
C SER A 136 -23.08 -7.07 20.70
N LEU A 137 -22.01 -7.11 19.90
CA LEU A 137 -20.69 -7.59 20.34
C LEU A 137 -19.83 -6.48 20.90
N LYS A 138 -19.03 -6.81 21.92
CA LYS A 138 -17.91 -6.01 22.42
C LYS A 138 -16.76 -5.99 21.41
N VAL A 139 -15.87 -5.01 21.51
CA VAL A 139 -14.71 -4.88 20.61
C VAL A 139 -13.83 -6.14 20.58
N SER A 140 -13.60 -6.80 21.73
CA SER A 140 -12.83 -8.04 21.79
C SER A 140 -13.51 -9.21 21.07
N GLU A 141 -14.84 -9.29 21.14
CA GLU A 141 -15.63 -10.31 20.45
C GLU A 141 -15.64 -10.05 18.94
N ARG A 142 -15.79 -8.79 18.51
CA ARG A 142 -15.68 -8.41 17.09
C ARG A 142 -14.33 -8.82 16.50
N LYS A 143 -13.23 -8.61 17.24
CA LYS A 143 -11.88 -9.08 16.82
C LYS A 143 -11.84 -10.59 16.60
N VAL A 144 -12.39 -11.38 17.52
CA VAL A 144 -12.47 -12.84 17.37
C VAL A 144 -13.35 -13.24 16.18
N LEU A 145 -14.46 -12.53 15.96
CA LEU A 145 -15.37 -12.78 14.86
C LEU A 145 -14.73 -12.51 13.49
N VAL A 146 -14.01 -11.38 13.33
CA VAL A 146 -13.40 -11.04 12.03
C VAL A 146 -12.26 -11.99 11.68
N GLU A 147 -11.51 -12.46 12.68
CA GLU A 147 -10.51 -13.52 12.51
C GLU A 147 -11.18 -14.81 12.04
N TYR A 148 -12.26 -15.24 12.70
CA TYR A 148 -13.03 -16.40 12.28
C TYR A 148 -13.57 -16.30 10.84
N ILE A 149 -14.10 -15.15 10.45
CA ILE A 149 -14.61 -14.91 9.09
C ILE A 149 -13.46 -14.97 8.08
N TYR A 150 -12.33 -14.32 8.36
CA TYR A 150 -11.17 -14.33 7.47
C TYR A 150 -10.67 -15.75 7.23
N GLU A 151 -10.48 -16.54 8.29
CA GLU A 151 -10.02 -17.93 8.18
C GLU A 151 -10.97 -18.77 7.31
N LYS A 152 -12.29 -18.57 7.43
CA LYS A 152 -13.28 -19.21 6.54
C LYS A 152 -13.15 -18.78 5.08
N VAL A 153 -12.92 -17.50 4.82
CA VAL A 153 -12.73 -16.99 3.46
C VAL A 153 -11.40 -17.49 2.85
N ALA A 154 -10.38 -17.70 3.68
CA ALA A 154 -9.11 -18.32 3.32
C ALA A 154 -9.18 -19.85 3.12
N GLY A 155 -10.39 -20.44 3.18
CA GLY A 155 -10.61 -21.86 2.91
C GLY A 155 -10.34 -22.79 4.09
N SER A 156 -10.03 -22.25 5.27
CA SER A 156 -10.01 -23.04 6.51
C SER A 156 -11.44 -23.34 6.98
N ASP A 157 -11.62 -24.40 7.77
CA ASP A 157 -12.89 -24.71 8.44
C ASP A 157 -12.76 -24.58 9.97
N PRO A 158 -12.60 -23.35 10.50
CA PRO A 158 -12.48 -23.14 11.93
C PRO A 158 -13.79 -23.47 12.65
N SER A 159 -13.69 -24.10 13.83
CA SER A 159 -14.82 -24.26 14.74
C SER A 159 -15.32 -22.90 15.24
N TRP A 160 -16.62 -22.79 15.56
CA TRP A 160 -17.18 -21.57 16.14
C TRP A 160 -16.40 -21.16 17.42
N PRO A 161 -15.92 -19.90 17.52
CA PRO A 161 -15.13 -19.47 18.66
C PRO A 161 -15.91 -19.49 19.97
N LYS A 162 -15.37 -20.11 21.02
CA LYS A 162 -15.98 -20.15 22.37
C LYS A 162 -16.14 -18.78 23.02
N ALA A 163 -15.35 -17.81 22.60
CA ALA A 163 -15.42 -16.44 23.09
C ALA A 163 -16.59 -15.63 22.49
N LEU A 164 -17.31 -16.19 21.50
CA LEU A 164 -18.48 -15.57 20.89
C LEU A 164 -19.77 -16.17 21.44
N PRO A 165 -20.83 -15.36 21.60
CA PRO A 165 -22.17 -15.88 21.85
C PRO A 165 -22.58 -16.90 20.77
N ASP A 166 -23.16 -18.02 21.21
CA ASP A 166 -23.65 -19.04 20.28
C ASP A 166 -25.11 -18.77 19.89
N GLU A 167 -25.30 -17.67 19.15
CA GLU A 167 -26.61 -17.19 18.72
C GLU A 167 -26.81 -17.42 17.20
N PRO A 168 -27.94 -17.99 16.76
CA PRO A 168 -28.20 -18.26 15.34
C PRO A 168 -28.11 -17.01 14.45
N ALA A 169 -28.56 -15.85 14.95
CA ALA A 169 -28.51 -14.59 14.21
C ALA A 169 -27.07 -14.12 13.95
N LEU A 170 -26.17 -14.29 14.93
CA LEU A 170 -24.77 -13.92 14.79
C LEU A 170 -24.04 -14.83 13.79
N ARG A 171 -24.30 -16.14 13.85
CA ARG A 171 -23.77 -17.11 12.88
C ARG A 171 -24.24 -16.80 11.46
N SER A 172 -25.53 -16.53 11.29
CA SER A 172 -26.11 -16.17 9.99
C SER A 172 -25.48 -14.88 9.45
N LYS A 173 -25.25 -13.86 10.29
CA LYS A 173 -24.57 -12.63 9.87
C LYS A 173 -23.12 -12.89 9.44
N ALA A 174 -22.38 -13.70 10.20
CA ALA A 174 -21.02 -14.07 9.87
C ALA A 174 -20.94 -14.81 8.52
N GLU A 175 -21.89 -15.72 8.25
CA GLU A 175 -21.99 -16.43 6.97
C GLU A 175 -22.33 -15.48 5.80
N THR A 176 -23.19 -14.48 6.00
CA THR A 176 -23.49 -13.47 4.97
C THR A 176 -22.24 -12.65 4.63
N ILE A 177 -21.48 -12.22 5.63
CA ILE A 177 -20.22 -11.49 5.42
C ILE A 177 -19.22 -12.39 4.68
N GLN A 178 -19.03 -13.62 5.15
CA GLN A 178 -18.16 -14.60 4.51
C GLN A 178 -18.53 -14.82 3.03
N LYS A 179 -19.81 -15.09 2.72
CA LYS A 179 -20.27 -15.28 1.33
C LYS A 179 -20.03 -14.05 0.46
N SER A 180 -20.26 -12.86 1.00
CA SER A 180 -20.01 -11.61 0.29
C SER A 180 -18.52 -11.45 -0.04
N MET A 181 -17.64 -11.75 0.91
CA MET A 181 -16.19 -11.75 0.68
C MET A 181 -15.78 -12.81 -0.34
N THR A 182 -16.26 -14.04 -0.22
CA THR A 182 -15.98 -15.11 -1.20
C THR A 182 -16.43 -14.69 -2.60
N SER A 183 -17.56 -14.00 -2.73
CA SER A 183 -18.03 -13.48 -4.03
C SER A 183 -17.11 -12.41 -4.63
N ILE A 184 -16.46 -11.59 -3.79
CA ILE A 184 -15.50 -10.57 -4.25
C ILE A 184 -14.26 -11.23 -4.83
N PHE A 185 -13.79 -12.29 -4.20
CA PHE A 185 -12.61 -13.02 -4.63
C PHE A 185 -12.89 -14.00 -5.78
N GLY A 186 -14.13 -14.49 -5.92
CA GLY A 186 -14.51 -15.44 -6.96
C GLY A 186 -13.65 -16.72 -6.88
N ASP A 187 -13.04 -17.09 -8.00
CA ASP A 187 -12.13 -18.25 -8.09
C ASP A 187 -10.75 -17.98 -7.43
N ASN A 188 -10.52 -16.79 -6.90
CA ASN A 188 -9.27 -16.37 -6.25
C ASN A 188 -9.35 -16.50 -4.73
N ALA A 189 -9.55 -17.72 -4.24
CA ALA A 189 -9.48 -18.00 -2.81
C ALA A 189 -8.23 -17.39 -2.17
N ILE A 190 -8.38 -16.80 -0.98
CA ILE A 190 -7.26 -16.20 -0.25
C ILE A 190 -6.31 -17.32 0.16
N ASP A 191 -5.20 -17.43 -0.55
CA ASP A 191 -4.12 -18.39 -0.31
C ASP A 191 -2.80 -17.65 -0.41
N ASP A 192 -1.92 -17.81 0.59
CA ASP A 192 -0.62 -17.15 0.64
C ASP A 192 0.24 -17.48 -0.58
N LYS A 193 0.15 -18.72 -1.11
CA LYS A 193 0.88 -19.11 -2.32
C LYS A 193 0.35 -18.36 -3.54
N LYS A 194 -0.97 -18.22 -3.66
CA LYS A 194 -1.60 -17.48 -4.77
C LYS A 194 -1.42 -15.97 -4.63
N LEU A 195 -1.43 -15.43 -3.41
CA LEU A 195 -1.10 -14.03 -3.11
C LEU A 195 0.31 -13.68 -3.58
N ASN A 196 1.28 -14.57 -3.34
CA ASN A 196 2.65 -14.39 -3.79
C ASN A 196 2.81 -14.56 -5.32
N ALA A 197 2.17 -15.58 -5.91
CA ALA A 197 2.30 -15.88 -7.33
C ALA A 197 1.55 -14.89 -8.24
N GLU A 198 0.36 -14.45 -7.81
CA GLU A 198 -0.56 -13.64 -8.61
C GLU A 198 -1.07 -12.41 -7.82
N PRO A 199 -0.17 -11.55 -7.30
CA PRO A 199 -0.54 -10.44 -6.42
C PRO A 199 -1.52 -9.44 -7.07
N HIS A 200 -1.44 -9.25 -8.39
CA HIS A 200 -2.31 -8.36 -9.17
C HIS A 200 -3.80 -8.67 -9.03
N LEU A 201 -4.18 -9.93 -8.74
CA LEU A 201 -5.57 -10.33 -8.53
C LEU A 201 -6.14 -9.80 -7.21
N TYR A 202 -5.28 -9.46 -6.25
CA TYR A 202 -5.65 -9.05 -4.89
C TYR A 202 -5.52 -7.54 -4.67
N ILE A 203 -4.80 -6.83 -5.54
CA ILE A 203 -4.65 -5.37 -5.49
C ILE A 203 -6.01 -4.65 -5.55
N PRO A 204 -7.02 -5.04 -6.36
CA PRO A 204 -8.32 -4.36 -6.37
C PRO A 204 -9.01 -4.37 -4.99
N TRP A 205 -8.92 -5.49 -4.28
CA TRP A 205 -9.45 -5.60 -2.91
C TRP A 205 -8.67 -4.72 -1.93
N MET A 206 -7.34 -4.75 -1.99
CA MET A 206 -6.49 -3.88 -1.17
C MET A 206 -6.78 -2.40 -1.43
N PHE A 207 -6.98 -2.01 -2.68
CA PHE A 207 -7.35 -0.65 -3.06
C PHE A 207 -8.71 -0.25 -2.48
N HIS A 208 -9.72 -1.11 -2.61
CA HIS A 208 -11.04 -0.89 -2.02
C HIS A 208 -10.96 -0.70 -0.49
N ILE A 209 -10.23 -1.59 0.20
CA ILE A 209 -10.00 -1.49 1.64
C ILE A 209 -9.37 -0.13 1.99
N LEU A 210 -8.29 0.23 1.30
CA LEU A 210 -7.56 1.45 1.58
C LEU A 210 -8.43 2.68 1.34
N GLN A 211 -9.24 2.72 0.28
CA GLN A 211 -10.20 3.79 0.04
C GLN A 211 -11.21 3.94 1.20
N ARG A 212 -11.78 2.84 1.68
CA ARG A 212 -12.75 2.87 2.81
C ARG A 212 -12.08 3.30 4.10
N MET A 213 -10.89 2.77 4.39
CA MET A 213 -10.13 3.11 5.59
C MET A 213 -9.70 4.58 5.57
N GLU A 214 -9.22 5.07 4.43
CA GLU A 214 -8.93 6.49 4.21
C GLU A 214 -10.18 7.33 4.48
N ALA A 215 -11.31 7.05 3.81
CA ALA A 215 -12.54 7.82 3.95
C ALA A 215 -12.98 8.01 5.41
N LYS A 216 -12.84 6.99 6.26
CA LYS A 216 -13.16 7.10 7.69
C LYS A 216 -12.18 7.94 8.51
N VAL A 217 -10.90 7.93 8.17
CA VAL A 217 -9.91 8.84 8.78
C VAL A 217 -10.24 10.31 8.45
N PHE A 218 -10.94 10.55 7.34
CA PHE A 218 -11.38 11.88 6.91
C PHE A 218 -12.75 12.33 7.47
N VAL A 219 -13.58 11.44 8.02
CA VAL A 219 -14.81 11.85 8.73
C VAL A 219 -14.40 12.56 10.03
N THR A 220 -14.92 13.76 10.18
CA THR A 220 -14.46 14.85 11.03
C THR A 220 -14.40 14.47 12.51
N GLU A 221 -13.26 14.73 13.15
CA GLU A 221 -13.21 14.79 14.61
C GLU A 221 -13.92 16.07 15.06
N GLU A 222 -15.07 15.96 15.72
CA GLU A 222 -15.82 17.11 16.25
C GLU A 222 -15.03 17.93 17.28
N LYS A 223 -13.93 17.39 17.80
CA LYS A 223 -13.15 18.02 18.88
C LYS A 223 -11.73 18.34 18.43
N PRO A 224 -11.21 19.54 18.74
CA PRO A 224 -9.82 19.90 18.46
C PRO A 224 -8.87 18.92 19.16
N GLN A 225 -7.96 18.29 18.41
CA GLN A 225 -6.89 17.50 19.01
C GLN A 225 -5.87 18.40 19.70
N LYS A 226 -5.46 18.02 20.92
CA LYS A 226 -4.37 18.68 21.66
C LYS A 226 -2.97 18.26 21.17
N TYR A 227 -2.88 17.23 20.33
CA TYR A 227 -1.64 16.69 19.79
C TYR A 227 -1.79 16.43 18.29
N VAL A 228 -0.70 16.58 17.57
CA VAL A 228 -0.64 16.28 16.13
C VAL A 228 -0.54 14.77 15.97
N SER A 229 -1.66 14.12 15.64
CA SER A 229 -1.64 12.71 15.24
C SER A 229 -1.12 12.56 13.82
N THR A 230 -0.54 11.39 13.51
CA THR A 230 -0.04 11.07 12.17
C THR A 230 -1.14 11.18 11.09
N ALA A 231 -2.37 10.79 11.45
CA ALA A 231 -3.56 10.97 10.61
C ALA A 231 -3.86 12.44 10.32
N TYR A 232 -3.66 13.35 11.30
CA TYR A 232 -3.79 14.78 11.11
C TYR A 232 -2.77 15.34 10.11
N VAL A 233 -1.51 14.91 10.20
CA VAL A 233 -0.46 15.32 9.24
C VAL A 233 -0.82 14.89 7.83
N HIS A 234 -1.25 13.64 7.64
CA HIS A 234 -1.66 13.13 6.34
C HIS A 234 -2.85 13.90 5.74
N ARG A 235 -3.83 14.29 6.58
CA ARG A 235 -4.94 15.17 6.16
C ARG A 235 -4.44 16.52 5.64
N LYS A 236 -3.55 17.19 6.39
CA LYS A 236 -2.99 18.48 5.99
C LYS A 236 -2.13 18.41 4.73
N VAL A 237 -1.39 17.33 4.57
CA VAL A 237 -0.58 17.09 3.37
C VAL A 237 -1.45 16.85 2.13
N LYS A 238 -2.60 16.18 2.24
CA LYS A 238 -3.55 15.94 1.14
C LYS A 238 -4.45 17.16 0.83
N GLU A 239 -4.71 18.03 1.81
CA GLU A 239 -5.38 19.33 1.62
C GLU A 239 -4.52 20.31 0.80
N THR A 240 -3.20 20.20 0.88
CA THR A 240 -2.29 20.82 -0.09
C THR A 240 -2.36 20.07 -1.42
N ASN A 241 -2.77 20.77 -2.49
CA ASN A 241 -2.81 20.24 -3.86
C ASN A 241 -1.56 19.41 -4.23
N TYR A 242 -1.77 18.35 -5.02
CA TYR A 242 -0.78 17.40 -5.55
C TYR A 242 0.52 18.05 -6.09
N VAL A 243 0.46 19.32 -6.49
CA VAL A 243 1.57 20.10 -7.04
C VAL A 243 2.72 20.31 -6.04
N ILE A 244 2.44 20.40 -4.74
CA ILE A 244 3.48 20.67 -3.73
C ILE A 244 4.16 19.38 -3.25
N LEU A 245 3.50 18.23 -3.39
CA LEU A 245 4.06 16.94 -3.00
C LEU A 245 5.30 16.57 -3.82
N SER A 246 5.34 16.92 -5.12
CA SER A 246 6.54 16.69 -5.94
C SER A 246 7.71 17.57 -5.49
N GLU A 247 7.51 18.87 -5.26
CA GLU A 247 8.58 19.79 -4.85
C GLU A 247 9.11 19.50 -3.43
N VAL A 248 8.24 19.19 -2.47
CA VAL A 248 8.64 18.92 -1.09
C VAL A 248 9.34 17.55 -0.95
N PHE A 249 8.87 16.50 -1.63
CA PHE A 249 9.53 15.19 -1.57
C PHE A 249 10.84 15.13 -2.37
N ILE A 250 10.94 15.84 -3.50
CA ILE A 250 12.19 15.99 -4.26
C ILE A 250 13.24 16.80 -3.47
N SER A 251 12.81 17.72 -2.60
CA SER A 251 13.72 18.47 -1.72
C SER A 251 14.21 17.65 -0.50
N HIS A 252 13.36 16.85 0.14
CA HIS A 252 13.73 16.07 1.33
C HIS A 252 14.66 14.89 1.03
N SER A 253 14.55 14.29 -0.15
CA SER A 253 15.47 13.23 -0.63
C SER A 253 16.89 13.73 -0.92
N ARG A 254 17.11 15.06 -0.95
CA ARG A 254 18.44 15.67 -1.04
C ARG A 254 19.11 15.89 0.32
N THR A 255 18.39 15.72 1.43
CA THR A 255 18.88 16.13 2.77
C THR A 255 19.06 15.00 3.79
N THR A 256 18.68 13.76 3.49
CA THR A 256 18.85 12.64 4.43
C THR A 256 19.92 11.66 3.96
N GLU A 257 21.16 11.91 4.39
CA GLU A 257 22.23 10.91 4.52
C GLU A 257 21.88 9.96 5.67
N LYS A 258 21.02 8.97 5.43
CA LYS A 258 21.00 7.74 6.23
C LYS A 258 20.80 6.56 5.30
N GLU A 259 21.89 5.84 5.11
CA GLU A 259 21.96 4.53 4.48
C GLU A 259 21.09 3.51 5.25
N ASP A 260 20.63 2.49 4.53
CA ASP A 260 20.09 1.20 5.01
C ASP A 260 18.58 0.94 5.18
N ARG A 261 17.64 1.69 4.60
CA ARG A 261 16.21 1.28 4.58
C ARG A 261 15.43 1.49 3.27
N PHE A 262 16.01 1.06 2.15
CA PHE A 262 15.38 1.20 0.83
C PHE A 262 14.11 0.37 0.59
N GLY A 263 13.88 -0.70 1.37
CA GLY A 263 12.74 -1.61 1.19
C GLY A 263 11.44 -1.16 1.89
N ASP A 264 11.56 -0.51 3.05
CA ASP A 264 10.40 -0.23 3.93
C ASP A 264 9.67 1.07 3.55
N ASP A 265 10.38 2.03 2.95
CA ASP A 265 9.86 3.38 2.75
C ASP A 265 8.97 3.55 1.51
N MET A 266 8.97 2.62 0.55
CA MET A 266 8.49 2.95 -0.80
C MET A 266 7.02 2.60 -1.07
N TRP A 267 6.45 1.61 -0.37
CA TRP A 267 5.00 1.58 -0.06
C TRP A 267 4.69 2.38 1.22
N GLY A 268 5.74 2.71 1.97
CA GLY A 268 5.70 3.45 3.21
C GLY A 268 5.21 4.90 3.11
N VAL A 269 5.49 5.60 2.01
CA VAL A 269 5.05 7.01 1.88
C VAL A 269 3.51 7.17 1.88
N LYS A 270 2.74 6.09 1.66
CA LYS A 270 1.31 6.04 1.98
C LYS A 270 0.92 5.12 3.14
N LEU A 271 1.80 4.22 3.63
CA LEU A 271 1.44 3.18 4.61
C LEU A 271 2.43 2.91 5.77
N SER A 272 3.66 3.45 5.80
CA SER A 272 4.67 3.20 6.87
C SER A 272 4.44 4.04 8.13
N LEU A 273 3.36 4.81 8.17
CA LEU A 273 2.99 5.61 9.34
C LEU A 273 2.20 4.83 10.41
N PHE A 274 2.07 3.50 10.26
CA PHE A 274 1.31 2.64 11.18
C PHE A 274 2.15 1.60 11.97
N GLU A 275 3.48 1.56 11.82
CA GLU A 275 4.30 0.49 12.42
C GLU A 275 5.06 0.86 13.71
N ASN A 276 4.71 1.93 14.41
CA ASN A 276 5.27 2.19 15.75
C ASN A 276 4.20 2.23 16.84
N GLU A 277 3.73 1.05 17.24
CA GLU A 277 3.30 0.82 18.63
C GLU A 277 4.25 -0.19 19.29
N GLY A 278 5.42 0.30 19.70
CA GLY A 278 6.12 -0.29 20.83
C GLY A 278 5.29 -0.09 22.11
N PRO A 279 5.41 -0.96 23.12
CA PRO A 279 4.54 -0.93 24.29
C PRO A 279 4.67 0.42 25.01
N MET A 280 3.57 1.20 25.06
CA MET A 280 3.50 2.40 25.89
C MET A 280 3.76 2.01 27.34
N ARG A 281 4.81 2.56 27.95
CA ARG A 281 4.93 2.59 29.41
C ARG A 281 3.74 3.37 29.97
N PRO A 282 3.11 2.93 31.07
CA PRO A 282 2.14 3.75 31.75
C PRO A 282 2.81 5.02 32.28
N PRO A 283 2.15 6.19 32.21
CA PRO A 283 2.67 7.40 32.82
C PRO A 283 2.71 7.23 34.34
N ASP A 284 3.83 7.66 34.93
CA ASP A 284 4.02 7.73 36.38
C ASP A 284 2.82 8.44 37.03
N ARG A 285 2.15 7.71 37.92
CA ARG A 285 1.29 8.31 38.92
C ARG A 285 2.23 8.93 39.95
N ASP A 286 2.47 10.22 39.86
CA ASP A 286 2.74 11.11 41.00
C ASP A 286 2.89 12.53 40.47
N ASN A 287 1.78 13.28 40.50
CA ASN A 287 1.72 14.73 40.68
C ASN A 287 0.25 15.20 40.55
N TYR A 288 -0.57 14.77 41.50
CA TYR A 288 -1.77 15.48 41.95
C TYR A 288 -2.02 15.14 43.42
N ALA A 289 -1.20 15.74 44.29
CA ALA A 289 -1.51 16.15 45.67
C ALA A 289 -0.39 17.08 46.13
#